data_AF-A0A9W3J9U2-F1
#
_entry.id   AF-A0A9W3J9U2-F1
#
_cell.length_a   1.000
_cell.length_b   1.000
_cell.length_c   1.000
_cell.angle_alpha   90.00
_cell.angle_beta   90.00
_cell.angle_gamma   90.00
#
_symmetry.space_group_name_H-M   'P 1'
#
loop_
_entity.id
_entity.type
_entity.pdbx_description
1 polymer ?
#
loop_
_entity_poly.entity_id
_entity_poly.type
_entity_poly.pdbx_seq_one_letter_code
_entity_poly.pdbx_strand_id
1 'polypeptide(L)'
;MQETFYRMLVHIDYYKGEEIRPWLFTIAYNAFIDWYRKEKKYKTTALAEFHLPNVPSTEHAYFVKHEIASWLENLAALPLERRNALLLRDYYGFSYKEIAEMTGLSLAKVKIELHRGRKDTKSIKE
;
A
#
# COMPACT_ATOMS: atom_id res chain seq x y z
N MET A 1 -6.12 12.11 -1.56
CA MET A 1 -5.05 13.01 -1.08
C MET A 1 -5.58 14.01 -0.04
N GLN A 2 -6.61 14.82 -0.33
CA GLN A 2 -7.11 15.82 0.64
C GLN A 2 -7.64 15.23 1.98
N GLU A 3 -8.40 14.13 1.95
CA GLU A 3 -8.93 13.48 3.16
C GLU A 3 -7.84 12.93 4.09
N THR A 4 -6.75 12.41 3.52
CA THR A 4 -5.62 11.85 4.28
C THR A 4 -4.87 12.95 5.04
N PHE A 5 -4.62 14.08 4.38
CA PHE A 5 -3.99 15.26 5.00
C PHE A 5 -4.88 15.90 6.06
N TYR A 6 -6.20 15.97 5.83
CA TYR A 6 -7.15 16.48 6.81
C TYR A 6 -7.20 15.60 8.07
N ARG A 7 -7.29 14.27 7.91
CA ARG A 7 -7.26 13.34 9.06
C ARG A 7 -5.94 13.37 9.82
N MET A 8 -4.82 13.54 9.11
CA MET A 8 -3.51 13.77 9.74
C MET A 8 -3.52 15.03 10.61
N LEU A 9 -3.97 16.17 10.07
CA LEU A 9 -4.04 17.44 10.79
C LEU A 9 -4.96 17.37 12.02
N VAL A 10 -6.08 16.64 11.96
CA VAL A 10 -7.01 16.49 13.09
C VAL A 10 -6.44 15.61 14.21
N HIS A 11 -5.53 14.68 13.91
CA HIS A 11 -5.01 13.72 14.90
C HIS A 11 -3.59 14.04 15.39
N ILE A 12 -2.95 15.10 14.88
CA ILE A 12 -1.56 15.46 15.19
C ILE A 12 -1.33 15.76 16.67
N ASP A 13 -2.36 16.26 17.37
CA ASP A 13 -2.31 16.55 18.81
C ASP A 13 -2.27 15.28 19.69
N TYR A 14 -2.60 14.11 19.12
CA TYR A 14 -2.54 12.80 19.81
C TYR A 14 -1.23 12.06 19.57
N TYR A 15 -0.29 12.65 18.82
CA TYR A 15 1.02 12.05 18.58
C TYR A 15 1.86 12.07 19.86
N LYS A 16 2.15 10.88 20.41
CA LYS A 16 2.89 10.74 21.68
C LYS A 16 4.40 10.51 21.52
N GLY A 17 4.91 10.53 20.28
CA GLY A 17 6.35 10.40 19.99
C GLY A 17 6.87 8.96 20.00
N GLU A 18 7.47 8.55 18.87
CA GLU A 18 8.67 7.71 18.76
C GLU A 18 9.10 7.62 17.28
N GLU A 19 8.18 7.35 16.35
CA GLU A 19 8.40 7.54 14.90
C GLU A 19 7.16 8.08 14.19
N ILE A 20 7.29 9.20 13.46
CA ILE A 20 6.17 9.86 12.78
C ILE A 20 5.70 9.09 11.54
N ARG A 21 6.62 8.40 10.85
CA ARG A 21 6.36 7.72 9.59
C ARG A 21 5.40 6.53 9.77
N PRO A 22 5.60 5.59 10.72
CA PRO A 22 4.66 4.51 10.95
C PRO A 22 3.28 5.00 11.41
N TRP A 23 3.27 6.04 12.25
CA TRP A 23 2.04 6.65 12.76
C TRP A 23 1.19 7.26 11.64
N LEU A 24 1.79 8.00 10.72
CA LEU A 24 1.09 8.57 9.55
C LEU A 24 0.54 7.49 8.63
N PHE A 25 1.31 6.44 8.37
CA PHE A 25 0.85 5.30 7.56
C PHE A 25 -0.32 4.57 8.20
N THR A 26 -0.37 4.49 9.53
CA THR A 26 -1.52 3.93 10.25
C THR A 26 -2.79 4.74 9.99
N ILE A 27 -2.72 6.07 10.11
CA ILE A 27 -3.87 6.95 9.85
C ILE A 27 -4.31 6.84 8.38
N ALA A 28 -3.36 6.91 7.46
CA ALA A 28 -3.63 6.81 6.03
C ALA A 28 -4.24 5.46 5.65
N TYR A 29 -3.73 4.36 6.22
CA TYR A 29 -4.25 3.02 6.02
C TYR A 29 -5.68 2.89 6.50
N ASN A 30 -5.98 3.35 7.71
CA ASN A 30 -7.33 3.28 8.26
C ASN A 30 -8.33 4.08 7.42
N ALA A 31 -7.97 5.30 7.01
CA ALA A 31 -8.78 6.12 6.11
C ALA A 31 -9.02 5.43 4.76
N PHE A 32 -7.99 4.78 4.21
CA PHE A 32 -8.09 4.01 2.99
C PHE A 32 -9.02 2.80 3.14
N ILE A 33 -8.92 2.04 4.23
CA ILE A 33 -9.80 0.90 4.50
C ILE A 33 -11.25 1.33 4.65
N ASP A 34 -11.51 2.44 5.36
CA ASP A 34 -12.86 3.03 5.48
C ASP A 34 -13.44 3.37 4.12
N TRP A 35 -12.66 4.06 3.28
CA TRP A 35 -13.05 4.41 1.92
C TRP A 35 -13.29 3.15 1.07
N TYR A 36 -12.37 2.19 1.08
CA TYR A 36 -12.48 0.95 0.30
C TYR A 36 -13.71 0.13 0.68
N ARG A 37 -14.03 0.03 1.98
CA ARG A 37 -15.23 -0.66 2.47
C ARG A 37 -16.52 0.04 2.02
N LYS A 38 -16.54 1.38 2.04
CA LYS A 38 -17.67 2.17 1.52
C LYS A 38 -17.81 1.97 0.02
N GLU A 39 -16.74 2.10 -0.74
CA GLU A 39 -16.73 1.96 -2.20
C GLU A 39 -17.22 0.57 -2.66
N LYS A 40 -16.74 -0.49 -2.01
CA LYS A 40 -17.20 -1.87 -2.27
C LYS A 40 -18.69 -2.06 -1.96
N LYS A 41 -19.24 -1.30 -1.02
CA LYS A 41 -20.67 -1.33 -0.64
C LYS A 41 -21.57 -0.61 -1.67
N TYR A 42 -21.04 0.35 -2.43
CA TYR A 42 -21.82 1.18 -3.35
C TYR A 42 -21.57 0.91 -4.85
N LYS A 43 -20.59 0.05 -5.20
CA LYS A 43 -20.23 -0.41 -6.57
C LYS A 43 -20.85 0.38 -7.74
N THR A 44 -20.11 1.34 -8.28
CA THR A 44 -20.22 1.79 -9.68
C THR A 44 -18.87 2.34 -10.15
N THR A 45 -18.23 1.57 -11.02
CA THR A 45 -17.49 1.97 -12.23
C THR A 45 -16.17 2.77 -12.12
N ALA A 46 -15.20 2.28 -12.89
CA ALA A 46 -13.89 2.84 -13.22
C ALA A 46 -12.84 2.80 -12.10
N LEU A 47 -12.01 1.75 -12.16
CA LEU A 47 -10.64 1.76 -11.67
C LEU A 47 -9.95 2.93 -12.38
N ALA A 48 -9.81 4.08 -11.71
CA ALA A 48 -9.00 5.16 -12.22
C ALA A 48 -7.55 4.65 -12.30
N GLU A 49 -7.08 4.43 -13.51
CA GLU A 49 -5.68 4.14 -13.79
C GLU A 49 -4.81 5.15 -13.07
N PHE A 50 -3.94 4.65 -12.19
CA PHE A 50 -2.90 5.43 -11.53
C PHE A 50 -1.85 5.80 -12.58
N HIS A 51 -2.15 6.81 -13.40
CA HIS A 51 -1.19 7.35 -14.34
C HIS A 51 -0.13 8.14 -13.57
N LEU A 52 1.03 7.50 -13.35
CA LEU A 52 2.23 8.18 -12.93
C LEU A 52 2.63 9.18 -14.04
N PRO A 53 2.94 10.46 -13.71
CA PRO A 53 3.32 11.44 -14.72
C PRO A 53 4.46 10.93 -15.60
N ASN A 54 4.26 11.03 -16.91
CA ASN A 54 5.27 10.63 -17.89
C ASN A 54 6.29 11.76 -18.03
N VAL A 55 7.42 11.63 -17.33
CA VAL A 55 8.59 12.49 -17.52
C VAL A 55 9.59 11.71 -18.37
N PRO A 56 10.10 12.26 -19.49
CA PRO A 56 11.10 11.58 -20.27
C PRO A 56 12.44 11.68 -19.53
N SER A 57 13.00 10.55 -19.11
CA SER A 57 14.39 10.48 -18.68
C SER A 57 15.05 9.18 -19.16
N THR A 58 16.38 9.25 -19.21
CA THR A 58 17.37 8.22 -19.58
C THR A 58 16.87 6.77 -19.61
N GLU A 59 17.31 6.01 -20.62
CA GLU A 59 16.90 4.62 -20.90
C GLU A 59 16.83 3.70 -19.66
N HIS A 60 17.78 3.85 -18.73
CA HIS A 60 17.79 3.13 -17.45
C HIS A 60 16.61 3.49 -16.53
N ALA A 61 16.27 4.77 -16.44
CA ALA A 61 15.11 5.22 -15.67
C ALA A 61 13.79 4.75 -16.31
N TYR A 62 13.74 4.67 -17.64
CA TYR A 62 12.60 4.08 -18.36
C TYR A 62 12.41 2.60 -18.01
N PHE A 63 13.48 1.79 -18.04
CA PHE A 63 13.43 0.37 -17.66
C PHE A 63 12.99 0.16 -16.21
N VAL A 64 13.61 0.87 -15.26
CA VAL A 64 13.24 0.79 -13.84
C VAL A 64 11.78 1.20 -13.62
N LYS A 65 11.31 2.24 -14.32
CA LYS A 65 9.91 2.67 -14.25
C LYS A 65 8.95 1.60 -14.79
N HIS A 66 9.31 0.93 -15.88
CA HIS A 66 8.50 -0.16 -16.46
C HIS A 66 8.42 -1.37 -15.53
N GLU A 67 9.54 -1.77 -14.92
CA GLU A 67 9.53 -2.87 -13.96
C GLU A 67 8.69 -2.57 -12.72
N ILE A 68 8.77 -1.34 -12.19
CA ILE A 68 7.95 -0.90 -11.06
C ILE A 68 6.47 -0.88 -11.46
N ALA A 69 6.13 -0.37 -12.65
CA ALA A 69 4.75 -0.34 -13.14
C ALA A 69 4.16 -1.75 -13.27
N SER A 70 4.90 -2.66 -13.92
CA SER A 70 4.51 -4.07 -14.05
C SER A 70 4.34 -4.76 -12.68
N TRP A 71 5.23 -4.46 -11.72
CA TRP A 71 5.08 -4.99 -10.36
C TRP A 71 3.82 -4.47 -9.67
N LEU A 72 3.50 -3.18 -9.80
CA LEU A 72 2.29 -2.57 -9.24
C LEU A 72 1.00 -3.14 -9.86
N GLU A 73 1.00 -3.43 -11.17
CA GLU A 73 -0.11 -4.10 -11.84
C GLU A 73 -0.34 -5.52 -11.32
N ASN A 74 0.73 -6.29 -11.13
CA ASN A 74 0.63 -7.65 -10.57
C ASN A 74 0.08 -7.63 -9.14
N LEU A 75 0.48 -6.63 -8.35
CA LEU A 75 -0.07 -6.41 -7.03
C LEU A 75 -1.58 -6.07 -7.06
N ALA A 76 -2.05 -5.41 -8.12
CA ALA A 76 -3.45 -5.03 -8.29
C ALA A 76 -4.40 -6.22 -8.46
N ALA A 77 -3.88 -7.40 -8.83
CA ALA A 77 -4.65 -8.64 -8.89
C ALA A 77 -4.77 -9.34 -7.52
N LEU A 78 -3.92 -9.00 -6.54
CA LEU A 78 -3.91 -9.66 -5.25
C LEU A 78 -5.04 -9.18 -4.32
N PRO A 79 -5.49 -10.04 -3.38
CA PRO A 79 -6.35 -9.61 -2.29
C PRO A 79 -5.75 -8.42 -1.53
N LEU A 80 -6.63 -7.53 -1.06
CA LEU A 80 -6.23 -6.24 -0.49
C LEU A 80 -5.20 -6.35 0.64
N GLU A 81 -5.42 -7.26 1.60
CA GLU A 81 -4.52 -7.46 2.74
C GLU A 81 -3.12 -7.90 2.28
N ARG A 82 -3.07 -8.77 1.28
CA ARG A 82 -1.81 -9.29 0.69
C ARG A 82 -1.05 -8.19 -0.04
N ARG A 83 -1.76 -7.44 -0.88
CA ARG A 83 -1.23 -6.29 -1.62
C ARG A 83 -0.62 -5.26 -0.67
N ASN A 84 -1.37 -4.89 0.35
CA ASN A 84 -0.93 -3.87 1.31
C ASN A 84 0.25 -4.34 2.14
N ALA A 85 0.27 -5.62 2.56
CA ALA A 85 1.43 -6.19 3.25
C ALA A 85 2.70 -6.11 2.39
N LEU A 86 2.62 -6.49 1.11
CA LEU A 86 3.77 -6.39 0.18
C LEU A 86 4.21 -4.95 -0.05
N LEU A 87 3.29 -4.01 -0.27
CA LEU A 87 3.64 -2.60 -0.44
C LEU A 87 4.35 -2.05 0.79
N LEU A 88 3.79 -2.26 1.98
CA LEU A 88 4.37 -1.77 3.22
C LEU A 88 5.75 -2.38 3.49
N ARG A 89 5.95 -3.65 3.15
CA ARG A 89 7.23 -4.34 3.38
C ARG A 89 8.27 -4.07 2.29
N ASP A 90 7.94 -4.40 1.05
CA ASP A 90 8.91 -4.50 -0.04
C ASP A 90 9.13 -3.15 -0.74
N TYR A 91 8.16 -2.22 -0.67
CA TYR A 91 8.30 -0.87 -1.23
C TYR A 91 8.62 0.17 -0.14
N TYR A 92 7.88 0.20 0.96
CA TYR A 92 8.09 1.19 2.03
C TYR A 92 9.07 0.74 3.12
N GLY A 93 9.44 -0.53 3.20
CA GLY A 93 10.50 -1.03 4.09
C GLY A 93 10.10 -1.22 5.56
N PHE A 94 8.81 -1.19 5.91
CA PHE A 94 8.37 -1.36 7.29
C PHE A 94 8.70 -2.76 7.83
N SER A 95 8.95 -2.86 9.14
CA SER A 95 9.10 -4.13 9.83
C SER A 95 7.77 -4.88 9.92
N TYR A 96 7.84 -6.19 10.16
CA TYR A 96 6.62 -7.00 10.29
C TYR A 96 5.75 -6.58 11.48
N LYS A 97 6.38 -6.05 12.54
CA LYS A 97 5.69 -5.56 13.73
C LYS A 97 4.92 -4.27 13.41
N GLU A 98 5.55 -3.31 12.77
CA GLU A 98 4.88 -2.07 12.37
C GLU A 98 3.74 -2.34 11.38
N ILE A 99 3.92 -3.27 10.45
CA ILE A 99 2.84 -3.66 9.53
C ILE A 99 1.66 -4.28 10.29
N ALA A 100 1.92 -5.14 11.27
CA ALA A 100 0.86 -5.73 12.10
C ALA A 100 0.09 -4.64 12.87
N GLU A 101 0.80 -3.68 13.45
CA GLU A 101 0.22 -2.54 14.16
C GLU A 101 -0.60 -1.63 13.23
N MET A 102 -0.06 -1.28 12.06
CA MET A 102 -0.76 -0.44 11.06
C MET A 102 -2.03 -1.09 10.53
N THR A 103 -1.97 -2.40 10.26
CA THR A 103 -3.03 -3.11 9.53
C THR A 103 -4.06 -3.77 10.45
N GLY A 104 -3.77 -3.87 11.75
CA GLY A 104 -4.57 -4.61 12.72
C GLY A 104 -4.51 -6.14 12.53
N LEU A 105 -3.59 -6.64 11.70
CA LEU A 105 -3.38 -8.08 11.49
C LEU A 105 -2.45 -8.65 12.55
N SER A 106 -2.57 -9.94 12.86
CA SER A 106 -1.58 -10.61 13.71
C SER A 106 -0.23 -10.71 12.99
N LEU A 107 0.88 -10.69 13.75
CA LEU A 107 2.22 -10.83 13.20
C LEU A 107 2.38 -12.12 12.37
N ALA A 108 1.72 -13.21 12.78
CA ALA A 108 1.68 -14.46 12.04
C ALA A 108 0.97 -14.31 10.70
N LYS A 109 -0.18 -13.62 10.66
CA LYS A 109 -0.92 -13.36 9.43
C LYS A 109 -0.13 -12.48 8.47
N VAL A 110 0.58 -11.46 8.96
CA VAL A 110 1.50 -10.63 8.14
C VAL A 110 2.55 -11.50 7.45
N LYS A 111 3.20 -12.42 8.18
CA LYS A 111 4.19 -13.34 7.60
C LYS A 111 3.59 -14.24 6.51
N ILE A 112 2.39 -14.77 6.74
CA ILE A 112 1.69 -15.63 5.77
C ILE A 112 1.35 -14.84 4.51
N GLU A 113 0.78 -13.64 4.63
CA GLU A 113 0.41 -12.82 3.48
C GLU A 113 1.64 -12.39 2.68
N LEU A 114 2.76 -12.04 3.32
CA LEU A 114 4.01 -11.74 2.63
C LEU A 114 4.56 -12.94 1.87
N HIS A 115 4.56 -14.12 2.51
CA HIS A 115 5.05 -15.34 1.87
C HIS A 115 4.20 -15.70 0.64
N ARG A 116 2.87 -15.73 0.80
CA ARG A 116 1.94 -16.02 -0.30
C ARG A 116 2.03 -14.96 -1.40
N GLY A 117 2.05 -13.69 -1.01
CA GLY A 117 2.17 -12.57 -1.93
C GLY A 117 3.42 -12.65 -2.81
N ARG A 118 4.58 -12.94 -2.23
CA ARG A 118 5.83 -13.10 -3.00
C ARG A 118 5.77 -14.28 -3.96
N LYS A 119 5.13 -15.38 -3.56
CA LYS A 119 4.92 -16.55 -4.43
C LYS A 119 4.00 -16.19 -5.60
N ASP A 120 2.89 -15.51 -5.33
CA ASP A 120 1.93 -15.10 -6.36
C ASP A 120 2.56 -14.12 -7.35
N THR A 121 3.33 -13.12 -6.88
CA THR A 121 4.03 -12.18 -7.77
C THR A 121 5.12 -12.83 -8.62
N LYS A 122 5.69 -13.96 -8.19
CA LYS A 122 6.64 -14.73 -9.01
C LYS A 122 5.91 -15.58 -10.05
N SER A 123 4.80 -16.20 -9.68
CA SER A 123 3.98 -17.01 -10.60
C SER A 123 3.33 -16.20 -11.72
N ILE A 124 3.19 -14.88 -11.57
CA ILE A 124 2.64 -13.99 -12.62
C ILE A 124 3.73 -13.56 -13.62
N LYS A 125 5.02 -13.75 -13.31
CA LYS A 125 6.14 -13.44 -14.21
C LYS A 125 6.50 -14.59 -15.18
N GLU A 126 5.90 -15.77 -15.02
CA GLU A 126 6.03 -16.94 -15.91
C GLU A 126 4.77 -17.08 -16.77
#